data_AF-A0A2P7TTL4-F1
#
_entry.id   AF-A0A2P7TTL4-F1
#
_cell.length_a   1.000
_cell.length_b   1.000
_cell.length_c   1.000
_cell.angle_alpha   90.00
_cell.angle_beta   90.00
_cell.angle_gamma   90.00
#
_symmetry.space_group_name_H-M   'P 1'
#
loop_
_entity.id
_entity.type
_entity.pdbx_description
1 polymer ?
#
loop_
_entity_poly.entity_id
_entity_poly.type
_entity_poly.pdbx_seq_one_letter_code
_entity_poly.pdbx_strand_id
1 'polypeptide(L)'
;MKITPIITIVAAISAWFFPWWSVVIAAGLAGLIGNPKTAALAYAAGFAGVGLAWSAYALFLNFQNQGLLAGKIATIFHLPNSATLISITIFIGSLLGGFGCMTGALLRKIFEK
;
A
#
# COMPACT_ATOMS: atom_id res chain seq x y z
N MET A 1 6.77 10.15 9.49
CA MET A 1 6.68 8.81 10.13
C MET A 1 5.54 8.68 11.13
N LYS A 2 5.14 9.70 11.91
CA LYS A 2 4.00 9.56 12.85
C LYS A 2 2.67 9.12 12.23
N ILE A 3 2.44 9.42 10.94
CA ILE A 3 1.21 9.02 10.20
C ILE A 3 1.25 7.59 9.65
N THR A 4 2.43 6.95 9.61
CA THR A 4 2.61 5.62 9.03
C THR A 4 1.74 4.56 9.71
N PRO A 5 1.67 4.47 11.06
CA PRO A 5 0.78 3.51 11.72
C PRO A 5 -0.69 3.70 11.36
N ILE A 6 -1.13 4.96 11.22
CA ILE A 6 -2.50 5.29 10.79
C ILE A 6 -2.74 4.72 9.39
N ILE A 7 -1.84 5.03 8.44
CA ILE A 7 -1.91 4.51 7.06
C ILE A 7 -1.98 2.99 7.06
N THR A 8 -1.13 2.31 7.83
CA THR A 8 -1.15 0.84 7.92
C THR A 8 -2.49 0.31 8.40
N ILE A 9 -3.08 0.88 9.45
CA ILE A 9 -4.37 0.44 9.99
C ILE A 9 -5.50 0.70 8.99
N VAL A 10 -5.62 1.92 8.44
CA VAL A 10 -6.71 2.20 7.49
C VAL A 10 -6.54 1.45 6.17
N ALA A 11 -5.31 1.24 5.68
CA ALA A 11 -5.05 0.44 4.50
C ALA A 11 -5.38 -1.04 4.74
N ALA A 12 -5.04 -1.58 5.92
CA ALA A 12 -5.42 -2.95 6.28
C ALA A 12 -6.95 -3.10 6.28
N ILE A 13 -7.69 -2.24 6.98
CA ILE A 13 -9.15 -2.25 6.98
C ILE A 13 -9.69 -2.15 5.55
N SER A 14 -9.14 -1.24 4.74
CA SER A 14 -9.58 -1.04 3.36
C SER A 14 -9.41 -2.29 2.50
N ALA A 15 -8.30 -3.01 2.67
CA ALA A 15 -8.02 -4.26 1.94
C ALA A 15 -9.01 -5.40 2.26
N TRP A 16 -9.67 -5.38 3.43
CA TRP A 16 -10.66 -6.40 3.81
C TRP A 16 -12.08 -6.08 3.33
N PHE A 17 -12.48 -4.81 3.36
CA PHE A 17 -13.88 -4.42 3.10
C PHE A 17 -14.12 -3.84 1.71
N PHE A 18 -13.08 -3.36 1.05
CA PHE A 18 -13.20 -2.64 -0.22
C PHE A 18 -12.31 -3.28 -1.30
N PRO A 19 -12.53 -2.94 -2.58
CA PRO A 19 -11.63 -3.35 -3.64
C PRO A 19 -10.19 -2.86 -3.39
N TRP A 20 -9.21 -3.58 -3.94
CA TRP A 20 -7.79 -3.37 -3.69
C TRP A 20 -7.31 -1.91 -3.89
N TRP A 21 -7.86 -1.16 -4.85
CA TRP A 21 -7.49 0.24 -5.12
C TRP A 21 -7.82 1.21 -3.97
N SER A 22 -8.70 0.80 -3.06
CA SER A 22 -9.15 1.61 -1.91
C SER A 22 -8.00 2.02 -0.98
N VAL A 23 -6.94 1.23 -0.87
CA VAL A 23 -5.79 1.58 -0.01
C VAL A 23 -5.08 2.85 -0.47
N VAL A 24 -5.12 3.15 -1.77
CA VAL A 24 -4.50 4.33 -2.35
C VAL A 24 -5.26 5.58 -1.90
N ILE A 25 -6.60 5.48 -1.89
CA ILE A 25 -7.49 6.53 -1.38
C ILE A 25 -7.29 6.69 0.12
N ALA A 26 -7.26 5.59 0.89
CA ALA A 26 -7.02 5.62 2.33
C ALA A 26 -5.68 6.29 2.68
N ALA A 27 -4.61 5.96 1.95
CA ALA A 27 -3.31 6.61 2.10
C ALA A 27 -3.39 8.11 1.74
N GLY A 28 -4.10 8.48 0.68
CA GLY A 28 -4.33 9.87 0.30
C GLY A 28 -5.09 10.67 1.35
N LEU A 29 -6.17 10.14 1.90
CA LEU A 29 -6.91 10.77 3.00
C LEU A 29 -6.03 10.95 4.24
N ALA A 30 -5.22 9.95 4.58
CA ALA A 30 -4.26 10.07 5.68
C ALA A 30 -3.19 11.14 5.43
N GLY A 31 -2.69 11.28 4.20
CA GLY A 31 -1.77 12.34 3.79
C GLY A 31 -2.42 13.74 3.85
N LEU A 32 -3.68 13.85 3.42
CA LEU A 32 -4.47 15.09 3.46
C LEU A 32 -4.73 15.56 4.90
N ILE A 33 -5.07 14.65 5.81
CA ILE A 33 -5.41 14.99 7.20
C ILE A 33 -4.16 15.14 8.07
N GLY A 34 -3.14 14.29 7.85
CA GLY A 34 -1.97 14.15 8.73
C GLY A 34 -0.87 15.20 8.58
N ASN A 35 -1.03 16.16 7.65
CA ASN A 35 -0.12 17.27 7.36
C ASN A 35 1.39 16.93 7.44
N PRO A 36 1.90 16.01 6.60
CA PRO A 36 3.32 15.71 6.57
C PRO A 36 4.12 16.93 6.08
N LYS A 37 5.24 17.23 6.76
CA LYS A 37 6.08 18.41 6.50
C LYS A 37 6.48 18.56 5.03
N THR A 38 6.85 17.46 4.37
CA THR A 38 7.29 17.45 2.97
C THR A 38 6.58 16.36 2.17
N ALA A 39 6.47 16.55 0.85
CA ALA A 39 5.90 15.56 -0.05
C ALA A 39 6.71 14.25 -0.04
N ALA A 40 8.04 14.32 0.05
CA ALA A 40 8.90 13.14 0.19
C ALA A 40 8.62 12.35 1.47
N LEU A 41 8.39 13.03 2.60
CA LEU A 41 8.00 12.36 3.85
C LEU A 41 6.59 11.77 3.80
N ALA A 42 5.68 12.40 3.05
CA ALA A 42 4.35 11.84 2.77
C ALA A 42 4.47 10.55 1.95
N TYR A 43 5.24 10.58 0.86
CA TYR A 43 5.51 9.43 0.01
C TYR A 43 6.13 8.28 0.81
N ALA A 44 7.21 8.55 1.57
CA ALA A 44 7.87 7.53 2.38
C ALA A 44 6.91 6.93 3.44
N ALA A 45 6.06 7.76 4.04
CA ALA A 45 5.07 7.29 5.00
C ALA A 45 3.97 6.42 4.36
N GLY A 46 3.50 6.79 3.16
CA GLY A 46 2.53 6.01 2.38
C GLY A 46 3.11 4.69 1.88
N PHE A 47 4.34 4.73 1.37
CA PHE A 47 5.07 3.56 0.89
C PHE A 47 5.26 2.54 2.01
N ALA A 48 5.79 2.97 3.16
CA ALA A 48 5.96 2.09 4.31
C ALA A 48 4.61 1.64 4.88
N GLY A 49 3.63 2.54 5.00
CA GLY A 49 2.36 2.26 5.64
C GLY A 49 1.53 1.23 4.88
N VAL A 50 1.31 1.47 3.58
CA VAL A 50 0.61 0.53 2.69
C VAL A 50 1.45 -0.71 2.46
N GLY A 51 2.77 -0.57 2.27
CA GLY A 51 3.65 -1.72 2.10
C GLY A 51 3.59 -2.71 3.25
N LEU A 52 3.56 -2.24 4.50
CA LEU A 52 3.39 -3.11 5.68
C LEU A 52 2.03 -3.82 5.69
N ALA A 53 0.94 -3.07 5.48
CA ALA A 53 -0.41 -3.65 5.45
C ALA A 53 -0.57 -4.68 4.34
N TRP A 54 -0.09 -4.35 3.13
CA TRP A 54 -0.20 -5.17 1.95
C TRP A 54 0.71 -6.39 2.00
N SER A 55 1.90 -6.26 2.59
CA SER A 55 2.80 -7.41 2.84
C SER A 55 2.14 -8.42 3.76
N ALA A 56 1.58 -7.96 4.88
CA ALA A 56 0.87 -8.84 5.81
C ALA A 56 -0.32 -9.54 5.13
N TYR A 57 -1.11 -8.79 4.35
CA TYR A 57 -2.28 -9.32 3.66
C TYR A 57 -1.91 -10.33 2.55
N ALA A 58 -0.98 -9.98 1.66
CA ALA A 58 -0.57 -10.84 0.55
C ALA A 58 0.11 -12.12 1.04
N LEU A 59 0.97 -12.03 2.06
CA LEU A 59 1.60 -13.19 2.67
C LEU A 59 0.58 -14.08 3.37
N PHE A 60 -0.35 -13.50 4.14
CA PHE A 60 -1.43 -14.25 4.78
C PHE A 60 -2.23 -15.07 3.76
N LEU A 61 -2.71 -14.43 2.68
CA LEU A 61 -3.45 -15.12 1.61
C LEU A 61 -2.63 -16.21 0.93
N ASN A 62 -1.34 -15.97 0.71
CA ASN A 62 -0.45 -16.97 0.14
C ASN A 62 -0.26 -18.18 1.07
N PHE A 63 -0.05 -17.94 2.38
CA PHE A 63 0.12 -19.02 3.35
C PHE A 63 -1.15 -19.88 3.50
N GLN A 64 -2.34 -19.30 3.39
CA GLN A 64 -3.60 -20.05 3.51
C GLN A 64 -3.78 -21.17 2.47
N ASN A 65 -3.15 -21.05 1.30
CA ASN A 65 -3.23 -22.05 0.23
C ASN A 65 -1.86 -22.62 -0.17
N GLN A 66 -0.86 -22.50 0.71
CA GLN A 66 0.51 -22.96 0.46
C GLN A 66 1.12 -22.39 -0.84
N GLY A 67 0.67 -21.21 -1.26
CA GLY A 67 1.08 -20.52 -2.47
C GLY A 67 0.63 -21.14 -3.78
N LEU A 68 -0.37 -22.02 -3.77
CA LEU A 68 -0.93 -22.64 -4.97
C LEU A 68 -1.44 -21.59 -5.97
N LEU A 69 -2.20 -20.60 -5.49
CA LEU A 69 -2.80 -19.60 -6.38
C LEU A 69 -1.75 -18.65 -6.94
N ALA A 70 -0.85 -18.14 -6.08
CA ALA A 70 0.26 -17.30 -6.50
C ALA A 70 1.20 -18.05 -7.47
N GLY A 71 1.41 -19.35 -7.28
CA GLY A 71 2.18 -20.20 -8.20
C GLY A 71 1.56 -20.29 -9.58
N LYS A 72 0.24 -20.53 -9.68
CA LYS A 72 -0.47 -20.56 -10.97
C LYS A 72 -0.35 -19.24 -11.72
N ILE A 73 -0.52 -18.12 -11.02
CA ILE A 73 -0.37 -16.79 -11.60
C ILE A 73 1.09 -16.53 -12.01
N ALA A 74 2.06 -16.93 -11.20
CA ALA A 74 3.47 -16.84 -11.53
C ALA A 74 3.80 -17.57 -12.85
N THR A 75 3.24 -18.77 -13.08
CA THR A 75 3.39 -19.50 -14.35
C THR A 75 2.82 -18.75 -15.55
N ILE A 76 1.63 -18.14 -15.42
CA ILE A 76 1.02 -17.33 -16.49
C ILE A 76 1.93 -16.15 -16.88
N PHE A 77 2.59 -15.54 -15.89
CA PHE A 77 3.52 -14.43 -16.09
C PHE A 77 4.97 -14.86 -16.35
N HIS A 78 5.25 -16.15 -16.51
CA HIS A 78 6.61 -16.69 -16.70
C HIS A 78 7.60 -16.30 -15.59
N LEU A 79 7.12 -16.17 -14.35
CA LEU A 79 7.92 -15.86 -13.17
C LEU A 79 8.48 -17.15 -12.54
N PRO A 80 9.65 -17.09 -11.87
CA PRO A 80 10.32 -18.29 -11.38
C PRO A 80 9.59 -18.98 -10.23
N ASN A 81 8.85 -18.25 -9.39
CA ASN A 81 8.09 -18.80 -8.27
C ASN A 81 7.04 -17.81 -7.74
N SER A 82 6.18 -18.29 -6.83
CA SER A 82 5.16 -17.50 -6.15
C SER A 82 5.74 -16.34 -5.33
N ALA A 83 6.92 -16.50 -4.72
CA ALA A 83 7.56 -15.47 -3.91
C ALA A 83 7.96 -14.23 -4.74
N THR A 84 8.39 -14.42 -5.99
CA THR A 84 8.67 -13.31 -6.92
C THR A 84 7.40 -12.53 -7.23
N LEU A 85 6.29 -13.21 -7.51
CA LEU A 85 5.00 -12.56 -7.76
C LEU A 85 4.52 -11.75 -6.55
N ILE A 86 4.64 -12.31 -5.35
CA ILE A 86 4.25 -11.63 -4.11
C ILE A 86 5.11 -10.39 -3.87
N SER A 87 6.43 -10.50 -4.06
CA SER A 87 7.36 -9.37 -3.94
C SER A 87 6.98 -8.22 -4.89
N ILE A 88 6.65 -8.53 -6.14
CA ILE A 88 6.17 -7.55 -7.13
C ILE A 88 4.84 -6.94 -6.68
N THR A 89 3.91 -7.75 -6.19
CA THR A 89 2.60 -7.31 -5.70
C THR A 89 2.73 -6.33 -4.54
N ILE A 90 3.59 -6.65 -3.55
CA ILE A 90 3.89 -5.79 -2.41
C ILE A 90 4.53 -4.48 -2.88
N PHE A 91 5.49 -4.57 -3.80
CA PHE A 91 6.18 -3.39 -4.30
C PHE A 91 5.23 -2.43 -5.03
N ILE A 92 4.36 -2.94 -5.90
CA ILE A 92 3.33 -2.15 -6.60
C ILE A 92 2.39 -1.50 -5.59
N GLY A 93 1.87 -2.26 -4.62
CA GLY A 93 1.02 -1.71 -3.55
C GLY A 93 1.70 -0.59 -2.75
N SER A 94 2.98 -0.78 -2.42
CA SER A 94 3.79 0.21 -1.70
C SER A 94 3.99 1.48 -2.52
N LEU A 95 4.34 1.36 -3.81
CA LEU A 95 4.47 2.50 -4.72
C LEU A 95 3.17 3.32 -4.78
N LEU A 96 2.05 2.64 -5.03
CA LEU A 96 0.74 3.29 -5.12
C LEU A 96 0.33 3.94 -3.80
N GLY A 97 0.61 3.31 -2.66
CA GLY A 97 0.39 3.90 -1.34
C GLY A 97 1.22 5.15 -1.09
N GLY A 98 2.48 5.15 -1.54
CA GLY A 98 3.36 6.31 -1.51
C GLY A 98 2.81 7.48 -2.34
N PHE A 99 2.44 7.22 -3.59
CA PHE A 99 1.86 8.24 -4.47
C PHE A 99 0.51 8.75 -3.93
N GLY A 100 -0.36 7.87 -3.44
CA GLY A 100 -1.64 8.25 -2.84
C GLY A 100 -1.46 9.23 -1.67
N CYS A 101 -0.63 8.86 -0.70
CA CYS A 101 -0.33 9.73 0.46
C CYS A 101 0.28 11.07 0.05
N MET A 102 1.21 11.06 -0.91
CA MET A 102 1.82 12.28 -1.42
C MET A 102 0.80 13.20 -2.10
N THR A 103 -0.11 12.66 -2.89
CA THR A 103 -1.19 13.43 -3.54
C THR A 103 -2.07 14.12 -2.51
N GLY A 104 -2.50 13.41 -1.45
CA GLY A 104 -3.30 13.99 -0.39
C GLY A 104 -2.56 15.11 0.36
N ALA A 105 -1.28 14.91 0.65
CA ALA A 105 -0.45 15.92 1.30
C ALA A 105 -0.27 17.18 0.42
N LEU A 106 -0.05 17.01 -0.88
CA LEU A 106 0.07 18.12 -1.82
C LEU A 106 -1.25 18.88 -1.99
N LEU A 107 -2.37 18.16 -2.05
CA LEU A 107 -3.70 18.77 -2.10
C LEU A 107 -3.94 19.68 -0.89
N ARG A 108 -3.54 19.25 0.32
CA ARG A 108 -3.62 20.08 1.52
C ARG A 108 -2.87 21.40 1.37
N LYS A 109 -1.64 21.35 0.85
CA LYS A 109 -0.76 22.52 0.68
C LYS A 109 -1.32 23.56 -0.29
N ILE A 110 -2.22 23.19 -1.19
CA ILE A 110 -2.91 24.16 -2.06
C ILE A 110 -3.81 25.09 -1.24
N PHE A 111 -4.35 24.61 -0.11
CA PHE A 111 -5.26 25.37 0.75
C PHE A 111 -4.60 25.98 2.00
N GLU A 112 -3.42 25.50 2.39
CA GLU A 112 -2.60 26.12 3.44
C GLU A 112 -1.82 27.30 2.83
N LYS A 113 -2.32 28.52 3.08
CA LYS A 113 -1.64 29.78 2.74
C LYS A 113 -0.41 30.01 3.62
#